data_AF-A0AAJ2WGC2-F1
#
_entry.id   AF-A0AAJ2WGC2-F1
#
_cell.length_a   1.000
_cell.length_b   1.000
_cell.length_c   1.000
_cell.angle_alpha   90.00
_cell.angle_beta   90.00
_cell.angle_gamma   90.00
#
_symmetry.space_group_name_H-M   'P 1'
#
loop_
_entity.id
_entity.type
_entity.pdbx_description
1 polymer ?
#
loop_
_entity_poly.entity_id
_entity_poly.type
_entity_poly.pdbx_seq_one_letter_code
_entity_poly.pdbx_strand_id
1 'polypeptide(L)' 'MFKVIFYKDLKGNEPVREYLTSLKAKSSTSKQDRIKFTKITTYMRSLQEYGTRIGNPTG' A
#
# COMPACT_ATOMS: atom_id res chain seq x y z
N MET A 1 10.73 0.00 -14.11
CA MET A 1 10.11 -0.22 -12.79
C MET A 1 10.27 1.04 -11.96
N PHE A 2 9.18 1.58 -11.43
CA PHE A 2 9.13 2.85 -10.71
C PHE A 2 9.41 2.64 -9.21
N LYS A 3 10.20 3.54 -8.62
CA LYS A 3 10.52 3.50 -7.20
C LYS A 3 9.40 4.15 -6.39
N VAL A 4 8.68 3.34 -5.63
CA VAL A 4 7.72 3.84 -4.62
C VAL A 4 8.50 4.15 -3.35
N ILE A 5 8.45 5.41 -2.91
CA ILE A 5 9.05 5.87 -1.66
C ILE A 5 7.95 6.18 -0.65
N PHE A 6 8.14 5.76 0.59
CA PHE A 6 7.28 6.17 1.68
C PHE A 6 7.69 7.55 2.15
N TYR A 7 6.71 8.43 2.32
CA TYR A 7 6.95 9.72 2.94
C TYR A 7 7.34 9.51 4.40
N LYS A 8 8.43 10.18 4.79
CA LYS A 8 8.92 10.27 6.16
C LYS A 8 8.79 11.71 6.60
N ASP A 9 8.12 11.93 7.72
CA ASP A 9 7.97 13.27 8.27
C ASP A 9 9.28 13.78 8.90
N LEU A 10 9.29 15.05 9.31
CA LEU A 10 10.43 15.69 9.96
C LEU A 10 10.85 15.01 11.29
N LYS A 11 9.93 14.30 11.93
CA LYS A 11 10.16 13.56 13.18
C LYS A 11 10.61 12.12 12.92
N GLY A 12 10.64 11.70 11.66
CA GLY A 12 11.02 10.38 11.23
C GLY A 12 9.90 9.35 11.19
N ASN A 13 8.64 9.76 11.38
CA ASN A 13 7.49 8.86 11.27
C ASN A 13 7.16 8.60 9.81
N GLU A 14 6.81 7.37 9.50
CA GLU A 14 6.39 6.93 8.17
C GLU A 14 4.94 6.46 8.25
N PRO A 15 3.95 7.37 8.35
CA PRO A 15 2.57 7.02 8.71
C PRO A 15 1.94 6.00 7.76
N VAL A 16 2.28 6.06 6.47
CA VAL A 16 1.81 5.07 5.48
C VAL A 16 2.41 3.69 5.73
N ARG A 17 3.70 3.62 6.06
CA ARG A 17 4.41 2.36 6.35
C ARG A 17 3.93 1.74 7.66
N GLU A 18 3.75 2.57 8.68
CA GLU A 18 3.19 2.17 9.98
C GLU A 18 1.76 1.63 9.81
N TYR A 19 0.93 2.32 9.02
CA TYR A 19 -0.42 1.87 8.70
C TYR A 19 -0.40 0.51 8.00
N LEU A 20 0.42 0.32 6.96
CA LEU A 20 0.56 -0.98 6.28
C LEU A 20 1.01 -2.09 7.22
N THR A 21 1.92 -1.78 8.13
CA THR A 21 2.44 -2.74 9.11
C THR A 21 1.33 -3.16 10.09
N SER A 22 0.54 -2.19 10.57
CA SER A 22 -0.63 -2.46 11.41
C SER A 22 -1.71 -3.26 10.67
N LEU A 23 -1.93 -2.95 9.38
CA LEU A 23 -2.93 -3.60 8.54
C LEU A 23 -2.53 -5.05 8.24
N LYS A 24 -1.23 -5.29 8.01
CA LYS A 24 -0.66 -6.64 7.86
C LYS A 24 -0.89 -7.47 9.13
N ALA A 25 -0.65 -6.91 10.31
CA ALA A 25 -0.90 -7.61 11.58
C ALA A 25 -2.40 -7.96 11.74
N LYS A 26 -3.30 -7.02 11.40
CA LYS A 26 -4.76 -7.23 11.46
C LYS A 26 -5.29 -8.16 10.37
N SER A 27 -4.60 -8.29 9.24
CA SER A 27 -5.02 -9.18 8.15
C SER A 27 -5.07 -10.66 8.56
N SER A 28 -4.32 -11.04 9.59
CA SER A 28 -4.32 -12.40 10.15
C SER A 28 -5.56 -12.70 10.99
N THR A 29 -6.22 -11.68 11.55
CA THR A 29 -7.37 -11.84 12.46
C THR A 29 -8.70 -11.48 11.80
N SER A 30 -8.70 -10.64 10.77
CA SER A 30 -9.91 -10.12 10.14
C SER A 30 -9.90 -10.30 8.62
N LYS A 31 -10.92 -10.97 8.10
CA LYS A 31 -11.12 -11.15 6.64
C LYS A 31 -11.23 -9.81 5.91
N GLN A 32 -11.86 -8.81 6.53
CA GLN A 32 -11.99 -7.47 5.94
C GLN A 32 -10.64 -6.77 5.83
N ASP A 33 -9.82 -6.85 6.87
CA ASP A 33 -8.48 -6.25 6.86
C ASP A 33 -7.55 -6.97 5.90
N ARG A 34 -7.71 -8.29 5.73
CA ARG A 34 -7.03 -9.07 4.69
C ARG A 34 -7.37 -8.57 3.28
N ILE A 35 -8.66 -8.34 2.99
CA ILE A 35 -9.10 -7.81 1.70
C ILE A 35 -8.50 -6.41 1.46
N LYS A 36 -8.51 -5.53 2.46
CA LYS A 36 -7.90 -4.20 2.36
C LYS A 36 -6.39 -4.28 2.13
N PHE A 37 -5.68 -5.12 2.87
CA PHE A 37 -4.24 -5.31 2.74
C PHE A 37 -3.86 -5.82 1.35
N THR A 38 -4.58 -6.83 0.83
CA THR A 38 -4.38 -7.34 -0.53
C THR A 38 -4.60 -6.24 -1.55
N LYS A 39 -5.71 -5.49 -1.47
CA LYS A 39 -5.98 -4.38 -2.40
C LYS A 39 -4.85 -3.36 -2.42
N ILE A 40 -4.44 -2.85 -1.26
CA ILE A 40 -3.38 -1.83 -1.18
C ILE A 40 -2.06 -2.36 -1.74
N THR A 41 -1.70 -3.60 -1.39
CA THR A 41 -0.48 -4.24 -1.90
C THR A 41 -0.51 -4.42 -3.41
N THR A 42 -1.65 -4.81 -3.98
CA THR A 42 -1.83 -4.93 -5.43
C THR A 42 -1.67 -3.57 -6.11
N TYR A 43 -2.33 -2.52 -5.61
CA TYR A 43 -2.16 -1.18 -6.16
C TYR A 43 -0.71 -0.69 -6.09
N MET A 44 0.00 -0.95 -4.99
CA MET A 44 1.42 -0.60 -4.87
C MET A 44 2.30 -1.32 -5.89
N ARG A 45 2.09 -2.62 -6.09
CA ARG A 45 2.83 -3.41 -7.10
C ARG A 45 2.56 -2.90 -8.50
N SER A 46 1.29 -2.65 -8.83
CA SER A 46 0.94 -2.12 -10.14
C SER A 46 1.48 -0.69 -10.35
N LEU A 47 1.54 0.15 -9.30
CA LEU A 47 2.24 1.44 -9.34
C LEU A 47 3.75 1.29 -9.58
N GLN A 48 4.40 0.30 -8.97
CA GLN A 48 5.81 0.01 -9.22
C GLN A 48 6.06 -0.49 -10.64
N GLU A 49 5.13 -1.25 -11.20
CA GLU A 49 5.27 -1.86 -12.51
C GLU A 49 4.91 -0.89 -13.65
N TYR A 50 3.75 -0.24 -13.55
CA TYR A 50 3.18 0.59 -14.62
C TYR A 50 3.30 2.12 -14.36
N GLY A 51 3.66 2.54 -13.14
CA GLY A 51 3.72 3.95 -12.78
C GLY A 51 2.35 4.62 -12.86
N THR A 52 2.32 5.90 -13.23
CA THR A 52 1.07 6.64 -13.44
C THR A 52 0.27 6.20 -14.67
N ARG A 53 0.86 5.38 -15.55
CA ARG A 53 0.18 4.81 -16.74
C ARG A 53 -0.75 3.65 -16.40
N ILE A 54 -0.81 3.24 -15.13
CA ILE A 54 -1.79 2.27 -14.63
C ILE A 54 -3.24 2.72 -14.90
N GLY A 55 -3.48 4.02 -15.08
CA GLY A 55 -4.81 4.59 -15.30
C GLY A 55 -5.73 4.48 -14.08
N ASN A 56 -7.01 4.79 -14.25
CA ASN A 56 -8.02 4.43 -13.26
C ASN A 56 -8.36 2.94 -13.46
N PRO A 57 -8.63 2.15 -12.39
CA PRO A 57 -9.12 0.80 -12.56
C PRO A 57 -10.38 0.86 -13.45
N THR A 58 -10.30 0.33 -14.66
CA THR A 58 -11.47 0.17 -15.53
C THR A 58 -12.39 -0.80 -14.80
N GLY A 59 -13.56 -0.28 -14.41
CA GLY A 59 -14.53 -0.94 -13.54
C GLY A 59 -15.09 -2.24 -14.06
#